data_AF-A0A8J2N1D8-F1
#
_entry.id   AF-A0A8J2N1D8-F1
#
_cell.length_a   1.000
_cell.length_b   1.000
_cell.length_c   1.000
_cell.angle_alpha   90.00
_cell.angle_beta   90.00
_cell.angle_gamma   90.00
#
_symmetry.space_group_name_H-M   'P 1'
#
loop_
_entity.id
_entity.type
_entity.pdbx_description
1 polymer ?
#
loop_
_entity_poly.entity_id
_entity_poly.type
_entity_poly.pdbx_seq_one_letter_code
_entity_poly.pdbx_strand_id
1 'polypeptide(L)'
;MPNDMTTSPSLDAFFNESVDDLQDDHYVMHGTECDICGASEKVDLIEIVKQASYVSGTALVQTKVCQLPHVFHKLCLYTWLHTKLHKNEDATCPMCRTKFILSARSGEMKVYLEQLQSLVGRYNTVIEESALQMDQIGAAIKRAKQEHDDSTDEVKKLELLNK
;
A
#
# COMPACT_ATOMS: atom_id res chain seq x y z
N MET A 1 15.05 2.33 -15.74
CA MET A 1 13.87 2.98 -15.14
C MET A 1 12.89 1.89 -14.76
N PRO A 2 12.62 1.65 -13.47
CA PRO A 2 11.65 0.63 -13.10
C PRO A 2 10.23 1.19 -13.25
N ASN A 3 9.38 0.45 -13.96
CA ASN A 3 7.96 0.70 -14.11
C ASN A 3 7.28 0.62 -12.73
N ASP A 4 6.89 1.77 -12.20
CA ASP A 4 6.06 1.88 -11.02
C ASP A 4 4.60 1.56 -11.41
N MET A 5 4.31 0.28 -11.58
CA MET A 5 2.96 -0.26 -11.84
C MET A 5 2.26 -0.74 -10.57
N THR A 6 2.69 -0.26 -9.40
CA THR A 6 2.00 -0.52 -8.13
C THR A 6 1.01 0.59 -7.79
N THR A 7 0.11 0.90 -8.72
CA THR A 7 -1.14 1.59 -8.40
C THR A 7 -2.29 0.75 -8.91
N SER A 8 -2.83 -0.12 -8.07
CA SER A 8 -4.29 -0.26 -7.88
C SER A 8 -4.67 -1.35 -6.86
N PRO A 9 -4.30 -1.22 -5.57
CA PRO A 9 -4.99 -1.98 -4.52
C PRO A 9 -6.46 -1.56 -4.31
N SER A 10 -7.04 -0.64 -5.11
CA SER A 10 -8.38 -0.08 -4.85
C SER A 10 -9.47 -0.43 -5.87
N LEU A 11 -9.16 -0.63 -7.16
CA LEU A 11 -10.19 -0.91 -8.18
C LEU A 11 -10.55 -2.39 -8.24
N ASP A 12 -9.58 -3.29 -8.18
CA ASP A 12 -9.85 -4.73 -8.23
C ASP A 12 -10.65 -5.20 -7.02
N ALA A 13 -10.29 -4.73 -5.82
CA ALA A 13 -11.07 -4.95 -4.61
C ALA A 13 -12.51 -4.43 -4.75
N PHE A 14 -12.69 -3.23 -5.31
CA PHE A 14 -14.01 -2.67 -5.56
C PHE A 14 -14.83 -3.55 -6.54
N PHE A 15 -14.26 -3.98 -7.66
CA PHE A 15 -14.97 -4.81 -8.62
C PHE A 15 -15.26 -6.23 -8.11
N ASN A 16 -14.51 -6.72 -7.12
CA ASN A 16 -14.77 -8.03 -6.51
C ASN A 16 -15.80 -7.96 -5.38
N GLU A 17 -15.86 -6.85 -4.63
CA GLU A 17 -16.66 -6.77 -3.40
C GLU A 17 -17.93 -5.90 -3.56
N SER A 18 -17.89 -4.88 -4.40
CA SER A 18 -18.87 -3.78 -4.41
C SER A 18 -19.79 -3.73 -5.63
N VAL A 19 -19.60 -4.65 -6.58
CA VAL A 19 -20.47 -4.82 -7.74
C VAL A 19 -20.93 -6.27 -7.87
N ASP A 20 -22.02 -6.49 -8.60
CA ASP A 20 -22.47 -7.80 -9.07
C ASP A 20 -22.35 -7.84 -10.59
N ASP A 21 -21.86 -8.95 -11.14
CA ASP A 21 -21.92 -9.18 -12.59
C ASP A 21 -23.38 -9.54 -12.99
N LEU A 22 -23.87 -8.90 -14.05
CA LEU A 22 -25.19 -9.13 -14.64
C LEU A 22 -25.06 -9.87 -15.98
N GLN A 23 -26.16 -10.45 -16.43
CA GLN A 23 -26.24 -11.08 -17.76
C GLN A 23 -26.13 -10.03 -18.86
N ASP A 24 -25.41 -10.36 -19.94
CA ASP A 24 -25.11 -9.48 -21.08
C ASP A 24 -26.38 -8.95 -21.81
N ASP A 25 -27.55 -9.56 -21.61
CA ASP A 25 -28.83 -9.19 -22.22
C ASP A 25 -29.69 -8.23 -21.37
N HIS A 26 -29.21 -7.82 -20.19
CA HIS A 26 -29.96 -6.95 -19.26
C HIS A 26 -30.53 -5.69 -19.94
N TYR A 27 -29.71 -4.97 -20.70
CA TYR A 27 -30.15 -3.74 -21.38
C TYR A 27 -31.24 -4.00 -22.42
N VAL A 28 -31.14 -5.10 -23.17
CA VAL A 28 -32.14 -5.51 -24.16
C VAL A 28 -33.45 -5.90 -23.48
N MET A 29 -33.37 -6.69 -22.39
CA MET A 29 -34.55 -7.13 -21.65
C MET A 29 -35.29 -5.99 -20.96
N HIS A 30 -34.57 -5.00 -20.43
CA HIS A 30 -35.14 -3.91 -19.66
C HIS A 30 -35.36 -2.62 -20.47
N GLY A 31 -34.93 -2.57 -21.73
CA GLY A 31 -35.05 -1.38 -22.58
C GLY A 31 -34.29 -0.18 -22.03
N THR A 32 -33.13 -0.43 -21.42
CA THR A 32 -32.26 0.59 -20.82
C THR A 32 -30.90 0.61 -21.51
N GLU A 33 -30.09 1.64 -21.26
CA GLU A 33 -28.77 1.81 -21.86
C GLU A 33 -27.72 2.19 -20.80
N CYS A 34 -26.45 2.00 -21.11
CA CYS A 34 -25.38 2.39 -20.20
C CYS A 34 -25.25 3.92 -20.15
N ASP A 35 -25.43 4.51 -18.97
CA ASP A 35 -25.39 5.97 -18.78
C ASP A 35 -24.01 6.61 -19.02
N ILE A 36 -22.95 5.80 -19.20
CA ILE A 36 -21.60 6.31 -19.51
C ILE A 36 -21.40 6.43 -21.02
N CYS A 37 -21.86 5.45 -21.81
CA CYS A 37 -21.60 5.39 -23.25
C CYS A 37 -22.83 5.54 -24.13
N GLY A 38 -24.04 5.55 -23.57
CA GLY A 38 -25.31 5.66 -24.30
C GLY A 38 -25.57 4.48 -25.23
N ALA A 39 -25.04 3.29 -24.92
CA ALA A 39 -25.23 2.09 -25.73
C ALA A 39 -25.77 0.95 -24.87
N SER A 40 -26.67 0.16 -25.46
CA SER A 40 -27.16 -1.13 -24.93
C SER A 40 -26.32 -2.31 -25.39
N GLU A 41 -25.46 -2.11 -26.41
CA GLU A 41 -24.64 -3.13 -27.04
C GLU A 41 -23.15 -2.97 -26.72
N LYS A 42 -22.37 -4.01 -27.03
CA LYS A 42 -20.93 -4.11 -26.80
C LYS A 42 -20.22 -2.88 -27.35
N VAL A 43 -19.50 -2.16 -26.49
CA VAL A 43 -18.60 -1.10 -26.93
C VAL A 43 -17.28 -1.75 -27.33
N ASP A 44 -17.01 -1.84 -28.63
CA ASP A 44 -15.68 -2.16 -29.16
C ASP A 44 -14.75 -0.95 -28.94
N LEU A 45 -14.30 -0.77 -27.70
CA LEU A 45 -13.27 0.22 -27.38
C LEU A 45 -11.91 -0.31 -27.83
N ILE A 46 -11.59 -0.01 -29.09
CA ILE A 46 -10.28 -0.20 -29.70
C ILE A 46 -9.23 0.63 -28.93
N GLU A 47 -8.12 -0.03 -28.59
CA GLU A 47 -6.80 0.47 -28.18
C GLU A 47 -6.49 0.91 -26.73
N ILE A 48 -7.44 1.15 -25.82
CA ILE A 48 -7.07 1.51 -24.42
C ILE A 48 -6.76 0.27 -23.54
N VAL A 49 -7.19 -0.93 -23.94
CA VAL A 49 -7.25 -2.11 -23.04
C VAL A 49 -6.20 -3.18 -23.35
N LYS A 50 -4.91 -2.82 -23.42
CA LYS A 50 -3.84 -3.83 -23.25
C LYS A 50 -3.48 -4.08 -21.77
N GLN A 51 -3.93 -3.22 -20.85
CA GLN A 51 -3.62 -3.32 -19.43
C GLN A 51 -4.71 -3.98 -18.57
N ALA A 52 -5.94 -4.16 -19.08
CA ALA A 52 -7.02 -4.85 -18.36
C ALA A 52 -7.47 -6.11 -19.10
N SER A 53 -6.53 -7.02 -19.39
CA SER A 53 -6.81 -8.33 -20.01
C SER A 53 -7.78 -9.23 -19.22
N TYR A 54 -8.12 -8.82 -17.99
CA TYR A 54 -9.08 -9.51 -17.11
C TYR A 54 -10.51 -8.95 -17.17
N VAL A 55 -10.74 -7.82 -17.84
CA VAL A 55 -12.06 -7.18 -17.90
C VAL A 55 -12.73 -7.51 -19.23
N SER A 56 -13.72 -8.41 -19.22
CA SER A 56 -14.58 -8.61 -20.39
C SER A 56 -15.30 -7.30 -20.70
N GLY A 57 -15.07 -6.73 -21.87
CA GLY A 57 -15.72 -5.49 -22.33
C GLY A 57 -17.25 -5.60 -22.46
N THR A 58 -17.79 -6.82 -22.38
CA THR A 58 -19.22 -7.13 -22.53
C THR A 58 -19.93 -7.33 -21.20
N ALA A 59 -19.17 -7.53 -20.10
CA ALA A 59 -19.76 -7.80 -18.80
C ALA A 59 -20.51 -6.56 -18.31
N LEU A 60 -21.74 -6.77 -17.87
CA LEU A 60 -22.53 -5.76 -17.19
C LEU A 60 -22.30 -5.89 -15.69
N VAL A 61 -22.24 -4.76 -15.00
CA VAL A 61 -22.09 -4.72 -13.55
C VAL A 61 -23.12 -3.81 -12.93
N GLN A 62 -23.64 -4.24 -11.78
CA GLN A 62 -24.54 -3.48 -10.94
C GLN A 62 -23.84 -3.06 -9.66
N THR A 63 -23.94 -1.79 -9.29
CA THR A 63 -23.28 -1.26 -8.08
C THR A 63 -24.12 -1.51 -6.84
N LYS A 64 -23.53 -2.10 -5.78
CA LYS A 64 -24.19 -2.34 -4.48
C LYS A 64 -24.18 -1.12 -3.55
N VAL A 65 -23.25 -0.21 -3.78
CA VAL A 65 -22.96 0.92 -2.87
C VAL A 65 -23.97 2.07 -3.04
N CYS A 66 -24.61 2.16 -4.20
CA CYS A 66 -25.62 3.18 -4.46
C CYS A 66 -26.91 2.88 -3.69
N GLN A 67 -27.65 3.91 -3.27
CA GLN A 67 -28.97 3.74 -2.63
C GLN A 67 -29.96 3.00 -3.56
N LEU A 68 -29.88 3.29 -4.86
CA LEU A 68 -30.54 2.53 -5.91
C LEU A 68 -29.46 1.87 -6.78
N PRO A 69 -29.60 0.59 -7.15
CA PRO A 69 -28.61 -0.09 -7.98
C PRO A 69 -28.51 0.56 -9.36
N HIS A 70 -27.31 0.95 -9.77
CA HIS A 70 -27.03 1.45 -11.12
C HIS A 70 -26.25 0.42 -11.92
N VAL A 71 -26.56 0.30 -13.21
CA VAL A 71 -25.99 -0.72 -14.10
C VAL A 71 -25.13 -0.06 -15.16
N PHE A 72 -23.92 -0.59 -15.34
CA PHE A 72 -22.95 -0.09 -16.31
C PHE A 72 -22.27 -1.25 -17.03
N HIS A 73 -21.72 -1.00 -18.21
CA HIS A 73 -20.66 -1.85 -18.75
C HIS A 73 -19.45 -1.82 -17.79
N LYS A 74 -18.92 -3.00 -17.45
CA LYS A 74 -17.78 -3.17 -16.53
C LYS A 74 -16.58 -2.34 -16.97
N LEU A 75 -16.27 -2.34 -18.26
CA LEU A 75 -15.20 -1.55 -18.84
C LEU A 75 -15.48 -0.04 -18.73
N CYS A 76 -16.68 0.42 -19.05
CA CYS A 76 -17.04 1.84 -18.93
C CYS A 76 -16.89 2.34 -17.50
N LEU A 77 -17.38 1.56 -16.53
CA LEU A 77 -17.23 1.91 -15.12
C LEU A 77 -15.75 1.89 -14.71
N TYR A 78 -14.97 0.89 -15.13
CA TYR A 78 -13.55 0.80 -14.82
C TYR A 78 -12.79 2.03 -15.35
N THR A 79 -12.96 2.37 -16.63
CA THR A 79 -12.30 3.52 -17.26
C THR A 79 -12.69 4.83 -16.58
N TRP A 80 -13.97 4.99 -16.21
CA TRP A 80 -14.44 6.15 -15.46
C TRP A 80 -13.71 6.30 -14.12
N LEU A 81 -13.73 5.25 -13.29
CA LEU A 81 -13.13 5.29 -11.96
C LEU A 81 -11.61 5.45 -12.03
N HIS A 82 -10.95 4.76 -12.96
CA HIS A 82 -9.52 4.91 -13.22
C HIS A 82 -9.17 6.35 -13.58
N THR A 83 -9.96 6.99 -14.46
CA THR A 83 -9.75 8.40 -14.85
C THR A 83 -9.90 9.34 -13.66
N LYS A 84 -10.89 9.11 -12.78
CA LYS A 84 -11.10 9.91 -11.56
C LYS A 84 -9.92 9.78 -10.60
N LEU A 85 -9.51 8.55 -10.29
CA LEU A 85 -8.40 8.27 -9.39
C LEU A 85 -7.07 8.83 -9.94
N HIS A 86 -6.82 8.73 -11.25
CA HIS A 86 -5.62 9.31 -11.86
C HIS A 86 -5.61 10.84 -11.79
N LYS A 87 -6.77 11.49 -11.73
CA LYS A 87 -6.90 12.94 -11.50
C LYS A 87 -6.86 13.32 -10.01
N ASN A 88 -6.61 12.36 -9.12
CA ASN A 88 -6.73 12.49 -7.67
C ASN A 88 -8.13 12.92 -7.20
N GLU A 89 -9.15 12.69 -8.01
CA GLU A 89 -10.55 12.92 -7.65
C GLU A 89 -11.14 11.68 -6.99
N ASP A 90 -12.15 11.87 -6.14
CA ASP A 90 -12.90 10.75 -5.58
C ASP A 90 -13.52 9.91 -6.72
N ALA A 91 -13.43 8.59 -6.59
CA ALA A 91 -14.08 7.68 -7.53
C ALA A 91 -15.56 7.60 -7.15
N THR A 92 -16.43 8.20 -7.96
CA THR A 92 -17.87 8.30 -7.69
C THR A 92 -18.70 7.62 -8.78
N CYS A 93 -19.90 7.19 -8.40
CA CYS A 93 -20.93 6.76 -9.35
C CYS A 93 -21.19 7.85 -10.41
N PRO A 94 -21.17 7.52 -11.71
CA PRO A 94 -21.56 8.47 -12.77
C PRO A 94 -22.99 8.99 -12.63
N MET A 95 -23.90 8.14 -12.15
CA MET A 95 -25.33 8.43 -12.08
C MET A 95 -25.71 9.28 -10.85
N CYS A 96 -25.44 8.77 -9.66
CA CYS A 96 -25.87 9.42 -8.42
C CYS A 96 -24.76 10.14 -7.65
N ARG A 97 -23.52 10.12 -8.16
CA ARG A 97 -22.33 10.70 -7.50
C ARG A 97 -22.01 10.13 -6.13
N THR A 98 -22.63 9.03 -5.72
CA THR A 98 -22.23 8.27 -4.52
C THR A 98 -20.76 7.91 -4.63
N LYS A 99 -19.99 8.18 -3.57
CA LYS A 99 -18.56 7.84 -3.53
C LYS A 99 -18.39 6.34 -3.39
N PHE A 100 -17.59 5.75 -4.28
CA PHE A 100 -17.21 4.33 -4.24
C PHE A 100 -15.88 4.14 -3.54
N ILE A 101 -14.89 4.95 -3.93
CA ILE A 101 -13.54 4.90 -3.40
C ILE A 101 -13.15 6.34 -3.11
N LEU A 102 -12.85 6.63 -1.86
CA LEU A 102 -12.20 7.90 -1.52
C LEU A 102 -10.81 7.87 -2.15
N SER A 103 -10.46 8.89 -2.93
CA SER A 103 -9.06 9.08 -3.34
C SER A 103 -8.28 9.52 -2.11
N ALA A 104 -8.07 8.58 -1.18
CA ALA A 104 -7.36 8.84 0.05
C ALA A 104 -5.94 9.24 -0.33
N ARG A 105 -5.68 10.56 -0.33
CA ARG A 105 -4.43 11.18 0.13
C ARG A 105 -3.19 10.32 -0.16
N SER A 106 -3.01 9.87 -1.40
CA SER A 106 -1.87 9.02 -1.77
C SER A 106 -0.56 9.77 -1.50
N GLY A 107 -0.61 11.10 -1.57
CA GLY A 107 0.44 12.01 -1.08
C GLY A 107 0.62 12.02 0.45
N GLU A 108 -0.43 12.16 1.27
CA GLU A 108 -0.24 12.25 2.72
C GLU A 108 0.12 10.91 3.37
N MET A 109 -0.42 9.80 2.86
CA MET A 109 -0.01 8.46 3.31
C MET A 109 1.46 8.20 2.96
N LYS A 110 1.91 8.67 1.79
CA LYS A 110 3.32 8.63 1.38
C LYS A 110 4.19 9.49 2.30
N VAL A 111 3.76 10.70 2.63
CA VAL A 111 4.46 11.57 3.60
C VAL A 111 4.55 10.90 4.97
N TYR A 112 3.47 10.27 5.45
CA TYR A 112 3.47 9.55 6.71
C TYR A 112 4.40 8.32 6.69
N LEU A 113 4.42 7.57 5.59
CA LEU A 113 5.34 6.45 5.37
C LEU A 113 6.80 6.89 5.31
N GLU A 114 7.10 7.99 4.62
CA GLU A 114 8.45 8.59 4.57
C GLU A 114 8.90 9.07 5.95
N GLN A 115 8.00 9.68 6.73
CA GLN A 115 8.27 10.06 8.12
C GLN A 115 8.55 8.85 9.02
N LEU A 116 7.78 7.77 8.87
CA LEU A 116 8.02 6.53 9.61
C LEU A 116 9.34 5.86 9.23
N GLN A 117 9.69 5.81 7.94
CA GLN A 117 10.98 5.30 7.49
C GLN A 117 12.14 6.13 8.03
N SER A 118 12.02 7.46 8.02
CA SER A 118 13.02 8.35 8.62
C SER A 118 13.16 8.10 10.13
N LEU A 119 12.04 7.91 10.84
CA LEU A 119 12.06 7.61 12.27
C LEU A 119 12.75 6.27 12.58
N VAL A 120 12.42 5.21 11.82
CA VAL A 120 13.07 3.90 11.94
C VAL A 120 14.57 4.00 11.67
N GLY A 121 14.97 4.75 10.64
CA GLY A 121 16.39 5.00 10.35
C GLY A 121 17.13 5.63 11.53
N ARG A 122 16.55 6.65 12.16
CA ARG A 122 17.14 7.28 13.37
C ARG A 122 17.25 6.31 14.54
N TYR A 123 16.21 5.50 14.78
CA TYR A 123 16.26 4.50 15.86
C TYR A 123 17.36 3.46 15.63
N ASN A 124 17.54 2.99 14.39
CA ASN A 124 18.59 2.04 14.07
C ASN A 124 19.98 2.62 14.35
N THR A 125 20.24 3.88 13.98
CA THR A 125 21.50 4.56 14.30
C THR A 125 21.76 4.61 15.81
N VAL A 126 20.76 4.96 16.62
CA VAL A 126 20.91 5.00 18.09
C VAL A 126 21.21 3.61 18.66
N ILE A 127 20.57 2.57 18.12
CA ILE A 127 20.80 1.18 18.54
C ILE A 127 22.25 0.77 18.21
N GLU A 128 22.73 1.07 17.01
CA GLU A 128 24.10 0.76 16.58
C GLU A 128 25.15 1.49 17.42
N GLU A 129 24.95 2.78 17.69
CA GLU A 129 25.83 3.57 18.55
C GLU A 129 25.85 3.04 20.00
N SER A 130 24.69 2.67 20.53
CA SER A 130 24.56 2.10 21.87
C SER A 130 25.27 0.74 21.97
N ALA A 131 25.17 -0.09 20.95
CA ALA A 131 25.88 -1.37 20.89
C ALA A 131 27.40 -1.18 20.94
N LEU A 132 27.93 -0.23 20.15
CA LEU A 132 29.36 0.09 20.15
C LEU A 132 29.84 0.59 21.51
N GLN A 133 29.05 1.45 22.18
CA GLN A 133 29.38 1.94 23.52
C GLN A 133 29.40 0.80 24.55
N MET A 134 28.44 -0.12 24.49
CA MET A 134 28.42 -1.29 25.37
C MET A 134 29.66 -2.17 25.19
N ASP A 135 30.11 -2.38 23.95
CA ASP A 135 31.33 -3.15 23.67
C ASP A 135 32.59 -2.47 24.25
N GLN A 136 32.68 -1.15 24.11
CA GLN A 136 33.79 -0.37 24.68
C GLN A 136 33.82 -0.44 26.21
N ILE A 137 32.65 -0.32 26.85
CA ILE A 137 32.51 -0.46 28.31
C ILE A 137 32.90 -1.87 28.73
N GLY A 138 32.43 -2.90 28.02
CA GLY A 138 32.80 -4.29 28.28
C GLY A 138 34.30 -4.54 28.18
N ALA A 139 34.97 -3.95 27.19
CA ALA A 139 36.42 -4.03 27.06
C ALA A 139 37.15 -3.29 28.19
N ALA A 140 36.67 -2.12 28.61
CA ALA A 140 37.23 -1.36 29.72
C ALA A 140 37.12 -2.12 31.06
N ILE A 141 35.97 -2.73 31.34
CA ILE A 141 35.77 -3.57 32.53
C ILE A 141 36.73 -4.76 32.54
N LYS A 142 36.92 -5.43 31.40
CA LYS A 142 37.88 -6.54 31.29
C LYS A 142 39.31 -6.10 31.60
N ARG A 143 39.74 -4.95 31.08
CA ARG A 143 41.09 -4.40 31.36
C ARG A 143 41.26 -4.06 32.84
N ALA A 144 40.31 -3.34 33.43
CA ALA A 144 40.36 -2.98 34.84
C ALA A 144 40.40 -4.22 35.76
N LYS A 145 39.71 -5.29 35.39
CA LYS A 145 39.75 -6.56 36.11
C LYS A 145 41.13 -7.23 36.01
N GLN A 146 41.74 -7.26 34.82
CA GLN A 146 43.08 -7.80 34.65
C GLN A 146 44.12 -7.02 35.47
N GLU A 147 44.07 -5.69 35.44
CA GLU A 147 44.98 -4.83 36.20
C GLU A 147 44.83 -5.04 37.72
N HIS A 148 43.60 -5.24 38.21
CA HIS A 148 43.33 -5.56 39.61
C HIS A 148 43.91 -6.93 39.99
N ASP A 149 43.71 -7.96 39.15
CA ASP A 149 44.20 -9.31 39.40
C ASP A 149 45.74 -9.35 39.40
N ASP A 150 46.39 -8.70 38.43
CA ASP A 150 47.85 -8.58 38.34
C ASP A 150 48.43 -7.86 39.57
N SER A 151 47.81 -6.75 40.00
CA SER A 151 48.24 -6.02 41.19
C SER A 151 48.07 -6.85 42.47
N THR A 152 47.02 -7.68 42.55
CA THR A 152 46.76 -8.52 43.71
C THR A 152 47.81 -9.63 43.84
N ASP A 153 48.25 -10.19 42.71
CA ASP A 153 49.27 -11.25 42.70
C ASP A 153 50.68 -10.72 43.01
N GLU A 154 51.02 -9.51 42.56
CA GLU A 154 52.27 -8.84 42.96
C GLU A 154 52.33 -8.58 44.47
N VAL A 155 51.22 -8.14 45.09
CA VAL A 155 51.14 -7.94 46.55
C VAL A 155 51.36 -9.26 47.30
N LYS A 156 50.68 -10.35 46.91
CA LYS A 156 50.87 -11.67 47.53
C LYS A 156 52.31 -12.17 47.42
N LYS A 157 52.96 -11.92 46.28
CA LYS A 157 54.35 -12.32 46.05
C LYS A 157 55.32 -11.57 46.96
N LEU A 158 55.11 -10.28 47.18
CA LEU A 158 55.89 -9.47 48.13
C LEU A 158 55.68 -9.94 49.59
N GLU A 159 54.46 -10.31 49.97
CA GLU A 159 54.17 -10.85 51.31
C GLU A 159 54.84 -12.19 51.57
N LEU A 160 54.99 -13.03 50.54
CA LEU A 160 55.69 -14.32 50.64
C LEU A 160 57.21 -14.18 50.75
N LEU A 161 57.79 -13.12 50.16
CA LEU A 161 59.24 -12.83 50.23
C LEU A 161 59.68 -12.22 51.57
N ASN A 162 58.74 -11.65 52.33
CA ASN A 162 58.98 -11.02 53.63
C ASN A 162 58.75 -11.96 54.84
N LYS A 163 58.49 -13.25 54.60
CA LYS A 163 58.38 -14.30 55.63
C LYS A 163 59.60 -15.21 55.60
#